data_AF-A0A180EW79-F1
#
_entry.id   AF-A0A180EW79-F1
#
_cell.length_a   1.000
_cell.length_b   1.000
_cell.length_c   1.000
_cell.angle_alpha   90.00
_cell.angle_beta   90.00
_cell.angle_gamma   90.00
#
_symmetry.space_group_name_H-M   'P 1'
#
loop_
_entity.id
_entity.type
_entity.pdbx_description
1 polymer ?
#
loop_
_entity_poly.entity_id
_entity_poly.type
_entity_poly.pdbx_seq_one_letter_code
_entity_poly.pdbx_strand_id
1 'polypeptide(L)'
;MNETKINSIYLHRLTNGEHFYFHMEVRAQVQPLVGSVAAVTDLFARYDAALTEEDHVYKRNQKAKETEGIKEADEARDNSLVRITMAIASAVRSVDADIRKAATDLKYILDNYKGTEKASYADESGRIINLLEDLAEADAAAAVATLSLTADVANLAAQNAAFTELYLARAEKKETQWLEGTMRDARKQTDSAFHAFAEALNAAWLYNELATKDADLRAALGQIIHLINAIIRQALFNLTRRGIKHTPESPPDPAPDPEPVPEPLPSYPATATDMASGAIRITVPDLPADAVPAGSLIGYTTLLEEVLTLTFRSLSGSVYTFALPAGWGVMGQSVGAPQTVTLRDADNVALLEISNVATRNIVKKIGEA
;
A
#
# COMPACT_ATOMS: atom_id res chain seq x y z
N MET A 1 18.46 -24.08 31.14
CA MET A 1 18.40 -24.86 29.88
C MET A 1 18.79 -23.90 28.78
N ASN A 2 19.86 -24.21 28.05
CA ASN A 2 20.37 -23.33 27.00
C ASN A 2 19.51 -23.55 25.75
N GLU A 3 18.53 -22.68 25.52
CA GLU A 3 17.73 -22.72 24.29
C GLU A 3 18.64 -22.40 23.12
N THR A 4 18.76 -23.34 22.19
CA THR A 4 19.66 -23.26 21.02
C THR A 4 18.94 -22.82 19.75
N LYS A 5 17.67 -22.41 19.86
CA LYS A 5 16.82 -21.91 18.78
C LYS A 5 16.10 -20.66 19.28
N ILE A 6 15.94 -19.67 18.39
CA ILE A 6 15.15 -18.47 18.66
C ILE A 6 13.65 -18.86 18.76
N ASN A 7 12.99 -18.38 19.82
CA ASN A 7 11.59 -18.63 20.10
C ASN A 7 10.66 -17.82 19.17
N SER A 8 9.41 -18.27 18.99
CA SER A 8 8.41 -17.53 18.23
C SER A 8 7.81 -16.36 19.03
N ILE A 9 7.48 -15.27 18.34
CA ILE A 9 6.86 -14.08 18.92
C ILE A 9 5.85 -13.47 17.95
N TYR A 10 4.68 -13.07 18.47
CA TYR A 10 3.67 -12.38 17.68
C TYR A 10 3.97 -10.87 17.58
N LEU A 11 4.92 -10.48 16.73
CA LEU A 11 5.33 -9.08 16.55
C LEU A 11 4.14 -8.17 16.19
N HIS A 12 3.21 -8.66 15.37
CA HIS A 12 1.98 -7.96 15.01
C HIS A 12 1.06 -7.61 16.20
N ARG A 13 1.14 -8.33 17.34
CA ARG A 13 0.34 -8.08 18.55
C ARG A 13 0.95 -6.99 19.44
N LEU A 14 2.20 -6.62 19.21
CA LEU A 14 2.85 -5.51 19.88
C LEU A 14 2.25 -4.19 19.39
N THR A 15 1.98 -3.27 20.31
CA THR A 15 1.69 -1.88 19.97
C THR A 15 2.92 -1.23 19.34
N ASN A 16 2.78 -0.12 18.62
CA ASN A 16 3.91 0.52 17.96
C ASN A 16 5.07 0.83 18.92
N GLY A 17 4.78 1.27 20.15
CA GLY A 17 5.80 1.52 21.16
C GLY A 17 6.49 0.25 21.68
N GLU A 18 5.73 -0.82 21.95
CA GLU A 18 6.30 -2.10 22.38
C GLU A 18 7.11 -2.78 21.27
N HIS A 19 6.65 -2.68 20.04
CA HIS A 19 7.32 -3.21 18.85
C HIS A 19 8.68 -2.53 18.64
N PHE A 20 8.67 -1.20 18.60
CA PHE A 20 9.89 -0.41 18.48
C PHE A 20 10.87 -0.72 19.61
N TYR A 21 10.39 -0.76 20.85
CA TYR A 21 11.20 -1.09 22.02
C TYR A 21 11.81 -2.51 21.94
N PHE A 22 11.03 -3.51 21.52
CA PHE A 22 11.51 -4.88 21.32
C PHE A 22 12.71 -4.90 20.36
N HIS A 23 12.57 -4.28 19.20
CA HIS A 23 13.64 -4.28 18.20
C HIS A 23 14.86 -3.45 18.61
N MET A 24 14.64 -2.33 19.31
CA MET A 24 15.71 -1.53 19.92
C MET A 24 16.54 -2.35 20.91
N GLU A 25 15.90 -3.13 21.78
CA GLU A 25 16.59 -4.02 22.72
C GLU A 25 17.37 -5.12 22.00
N VAL A 26 16.79 -5.73 20.96
CA VAL A 26 17.49 -6.74 20.14
C VAL A 26 18.74 -6.13 19.52
N ARG A 27 18.61 -4.97 18.87
CA ARG A 27 19.74 -4.25 18.28
C ARG A 27 20.83 -3.98 19.32
N ALA A 28 20.47 -3.39 20.46
CA ALA A 28 21.42 -2.98 21.49
C ALA A 28 22.24 -4.16 22.04
N GLN A 29 21.60 -5.31 22.24
CA GLN A 29 22.25 -6.49 22.83
C GLN A 29 23.01 -7.33 21.79
N VAL A 30 22.60 -7.31 20.52
CA VAL A 30 23.18 -8.15 19.46
C VAL A 30 24.28 -7.45 18.67
N GLN A 31 24.20 -6.13 18.46
CA GLN A 31 25.19 -5.34 17.73
C GLN A 31 26.64 -5.62 18.15
N PRO A 32 26.99 -5.72 19.46
CA PRO A 32 28.38 -5.94 19.87
C PRO A 32 28.92 -7.32 19.49
N LEU A 33 28.04 -8.30 19.25
CA LEU A 33 28.39 -9.70 19.03
C LEU A 33 28.38 -10.08 17.55
N VAL A 34 27.58 -9.39 16.73
CA VAL A 34 27.30 -9.79 15.35
C VAL A 34 28.54 -9.78 14.43
N GLY A 35 29.54 -8.94 14.74
CA GLY A 35 30.80 -8.88 13.98
C GLY A 35 31.64 -10.17 14.07
N SER A 36 31.39 -11.01 15.08
CA SER A 36 32.03 -12.33 15.23
C SER A 36 31.39 -13.44 14.41
N VAL A 37 30.23 -13.17 13.77
CA VAL A 37 29.45 -14.16 13.02
C VAL A 37 29.24 -13.65 11.59
N ALA A 38 30.23 -13.87 10.73
CA ALA A 38 30.23 -13.37 9.35
C ALA A 38 28.96 -13.73 8.55
N ALA A 39 28.41 -14.93 8.79
CA ALA A 39 27.22 -15.43 8.09
C ALA A 39 25.95 -14.59 8.28
N VAL A 40 25.88 -13.76 9.32
CA VAL A 40 24.68 -12.96 9.65
C VAL A 40 24.94 -11.45 9.69
N THR A 41 26.18 -11.00 9.49
CA THR A 41 26.56 -9.58 9.58
C THR A 41 25.77 -8.72 8.58
N ASP A 42 25.67 -9.14 7.31
CA ASP A 42 24.92 -8.39 6.29
C ASP A 42 23.41 -8.38 6.57
N LEU A 43 22.86 -9.48 7.09
CA LEU A 43 21.45 -9.57 7.46
C LEU A 43 21.13 -8.66 8.64
N PHE A 44 22.00 -8.61 9.63
CA PHE A 44 21.86 -7.68 10.75
C PHE A 44 21.97 -6.23 10.29
N ALA A 45 22.87 -5.89 9.36
CA ALA A 45 22.95 -4.55 8.81
C ALA A 45 21.65 -4.13 8.09
N ARG A 46 21.02 -5.04 7.35
CA ARG A 46 19.69 -4.81 6.74
C ARG A 46 18.60 -4.63 7.79
N TYR A 47 18.61 -5.44 8.84
CA TYR A 47 17.71 -5.30 9.98
C TYR A 47 17.89 -3.96 10.72
N ASP A 48 19.13 -3.54 10.96
CA ASP A 48 19.43 -2.25 11.61
C ASP A 48 18.94 -1.05 10.78
N ALA A 49 19.12 -1.14 9.46
CA ALA A 49 18.60 -0.14 8.53
C ALA A 49 17.06 -0.06 8.56
N ALA A 50 16.37 -1.21 8.54
CA ALA A 50 14.91 -1.25 8.64
C ALA A 50 14.38 -0.67 9.96
N LEU A 51 15.03 -1.00 11.09
CA LEU A 51 14.68 -0.45 12.40
C LEU A 51 14.94 1.07 12.48
N THR A 52 16.00 1.56 11.84
CA THR A 52 16.29 3.00 11.77
C THR A 52 15.20 3.74 11.00
N GLU A 53 14.69 3.15 9.90
CA GLU A 53 13.54 3.70 9.19
C GLU A 53 12.26 3.66 10.05
N GLU A 54 12.04 2.59 10.80
CA GLU A 54 10.90 2.52 11.73
C GLU A 54 10.96 3.60 12.82
N ASP A 55 12.13 3.90 13.39
CA ASP A 55 12.30 5.00 14.36
C ASP A 55 11.90 6.35 13.76
N HIS A 56 12.35 6.60 12.52
CA HIS A 56 12.03 7.82 11.77
C HIS A 56 10.51 7.98 11.60
N VAL A 57 9.83 6.92 11.13
CA VAL A 57 8.38 6.91 10.95
C VAL A 57 7.63 6.98 12.29
N TYR A 58 8.16 6.39 13.36
CA TYR A 58 7.54 6.37 14.69
C TYR A 58 7.54 7.77 15.34
N LYS A 59 8.68 8.46 15.34
CA LYS A 59 8.82 9.83 15.86
C LYS A 59 7.93 10.82 15.12
N ARG A 60 7.78 10.66 13.80
CA ARG A 60 6.92 11.50 12.97
C ARG A 60 5.43 11.45 13.34
N ASN A 61 4.95 10.31 13.88
CA ASN A 61 3.54 10.08 14.17
C ASN A 61 3.06 10.58 15.55
N GLN A 62 3.94 11.07 16.42
CA GLN A 62 3.55 11.77 17.65
C GLN A 62 3.00 13.18 17.34
N LYS A 63 1.78 13.25 16.79
CA LYS A 63 1.11 14.49 16.34
C LYS A 63 0.07 15.03 17.35
N ALA A 64 0.51 15.90 18.27
CA ALA A 64 -0.42 16.78 18.99
C ALA A 64 -0.11 18.27 18.72
N LYS A 65 1.15 18.69 18.84
CA LYS A 65 1.54 20.11 18.86
C LYS A 65 1.37 20.86 17.53
N GLU A 66 1.48 20.20 16.38
CA GLU A 66 1.43 20.87 15.07
C GLU A 66 0.01 21.31 14.67
N THR A 67 -1.01 20.52 15.01
CA THR A 67 -2.40 20.87 14.70
C THR A 67 -2.89 22.02 15.57
N GLU A 68 -2.35 22.11 16.80
CA GLU A 68 -2.63 23.19 17.74
C GLU A 68 -1.99 24.51 17.26
N GLY A 69 -0.70 24.48 16.86
CA GLY A 69 -0.01 25.68 16.37
C GLY A 69 -0.62 26.31 15.11
N ILE A 70 -1.18 25.50 14.18
CA ILE A 70 -1.88 26.05 13.00
C ILE A 70 -3.17 26.76 13.40
N LYS A 71 -3.93 26.21 14.36
CA LYS A 71 -5.16 26.83 14.84
C LYS A 71 -4.87 28.14 15.59
N GLU A 72 -3.85 28.15 16.44
CA GLU A 72 -3.43 29.37 17.14
C GLU A 72 -3.00 30.47 16.17
N ALA A 73 -2.23 30.11 15.12
CA ALA A 73 -1.80 31.05 14.09
C ALA A 73 -2.99 31.57 13.27
N ASP A 74 -3.97 30.72 12.99
CA ASP A 74 -5.22 31.08 12.31
C ASP A 74 -6.04 32.09 13.14
N GLU A 75 -6.31 31.76 14.41
CA GLU A 75 -7.01 32.62 15.35
C GLU A 75 -6.30 33.98 15.52
N ALA A 76 -4.97 34.01 15.45
CA ALA A 76 -4.21 35.26 15.52
C ALA A 76 -4.49 36.18 14.32
N ARG A 77 -4.58 35.63 13.10
CA ARG A 77 -4.90 36.39 11.88
C ARG A 77 -6.34 36.91 11.92
N ASP A 78 -7.28 36.05 12.28
CA ASP A 78 -8.69 36.40 12.45
C ASP A 78 -8.84 37.58 13.42
N ASN A 79 -8.21 37.49 14.59
CA ASN A 79 -8.28 38.53 15.60
C ASN A 79 -7.70 39.86 15.10
N SER A 80 -6.57 39.83 14.38
CA SER A 80 -5.98 41.05 13.82
C SER A 80 -6.85 41.66 12.72
N LEU A 81 -7.44 40.84 11.85
CA LEU A 81 -8.34 41.31 10.80
C LEU A 81 -9.63 41.93 11.38
N VAL A 82 -10.24 41.27 12.37
CA VAL A 82 -11.41 41.78 13.09
C VAL A 82 -11.07 43.10 13.78
N ARG A 83 -9.92 43.19 14.45
CA ARG A 83 -9.50 44.41 15.14
C ARG A 83 -9.31 45.59 14.18
N ILE A 84 -8.66 45.39 13.03
CA ILE A 84 -8.53 46.41 11.97
C ILE A 84 -9.90 46.84 11.46
N THR A 85 -10.78 45.88 11.16
CA THR A 85 -12.13 46.13 10.64
C THR A 85 -12.97 46.93 11.63
N MET A 86 -12.94 46.58 12.92
CA MET A 86 -13.68 47.29 13.96
C MET A 86 -13.12 48.71 14.19
N ALA A 87 -11.80 48.89 14.12
CA ALA A 87 -11.19 50.21 14.27
C ALA A 87 -11.64 51.16 13.13
N ILE A 88 -11.62 50.69 11.89
CA ILE A 88 -12.09 51.45 10.73
C ILE A 88 -13.59 51.73 10.83
N ALA A 89 -14.41 50.71 11.17
CA ALA A 89 -15.86 50.87 11.31
C ALA A 89 -16.24 51.90 12.39
N SER A 90 -15.48 51.96 13.48
CA SER A 90 -15.64 52.98 14.52
C SER A 90 -15.26 54.38 14.02
N ALA A 91 -14.12 54.50 13.33
CA ALA A 91 -13.57 55.77 12.87
C ALA A 91 -14.44 56.50 11.82
N VAL A 92 -15.28 55.78 11.07
CA VAL A 92 -16.29 56.37 10.16
C VAL A 92 -17.24 57.33 10.89
N ARG A 93 -17.44 57.17 12.20
CA ARG A 93 -18.29 58.04 13.03
C ARG A 93 -17.50 59.07 13.86
N SER A 94 -16.20 59.25 13.59
CA SER A 94 -15.36 60.23 14.30
C SER A 94 -15.95 61.65 14.18
N VAL A 95 -15.66 62.54 15.14
CA VAL A 95 -16.00 63.98 15.02
C VAL A 95 -14.97 64.76 14.18
N ASP A 96 -13.78 64.19 14.01
CA ASP A 96 -12.72 64.71 13.15
C ASP A 96 -13.01 64.36 11.67
N ALA A 97 -13.00 65.38 10.81
CA ALA A 97 -13.36 65.23 9.40
C ALA A 97 -12.34 64.44 8.58
N ASP A 98 -11.05 64.57 8.91
CA ASP A 98 -9.96 63.89 8.20
C ASP A 98 -9.94 62.41 8.57
N ILE A 99 -10.13 62.10 9.86
CA ILE A 99 -10.28 60.71 10.33
C ILE A 99 -11.51 60.06 9.70
N ARG A 100 -12.66 60.75 9.67
CA ARG A 100 -13.89 60.20 9.05
C ARG A 100 -13.68 59.89 7.57
N LYS A 101 -13.04 60.79 6.82
CA LYS A 101 -12.78 60.61 5.39
C LYS A 101 -11.87 59.40 5.16
N ALA A 102 -10.71 59.37 5.82
CA ALA A 102 -9.76 58.26 5.76
C ALA A 102 -10.42 56.92 6.11
N ALA A 103 -11.23 56.88 7.18
CA ALA A 103 -11.96 55.68 7.57
C ALA A 103 -13.01 55.24 6.53
N THR A 104 -13.69 56.19 5.89
CA THR A 104 -14.68 55.91 4.85
C THR A 104 -14.01 55.31 3.61
N ASP A 105 -12.88 55.86 3.20
CA ASP A 105 -12.09 55.38 2.06
C ASP A 105 -11.57 53.95 2.33
N LEU A 106 -10.99 53.70 3.50
CA LEU A 106 -10.54 52.35 3.90
C LEU A 106 -11.70 51.35 4.04
N LYS A 107 -12.89 51.81 4.47
CA LYS A 107 -14.06 50.94 4.58
C LYS A 107 -14.48 50.39 3.20
N TYR A 108 -14.38 51.19 2.13
CA TYR A 108 -14.70 50.71 0.79
C TYR A 108 -13.77 49.57 0.36
N ILE A 109 -12.48 49.66 0.70
CA ILE A 109 -11.52 48.58 0.47
C ILE A 109 -11.93 47.34 1.28
N LEU A 110 -12.13 47.49 2.59
CA LEU A 110 -12.52 46.36 3.47
C LEU A 110 -13.83 45.68 3.08
N ASP A 111 -14.79 46.43 2.51
CA ASP A 111 -16.07 45.89 2.09
C ASP A 111 -15.91 44.81 1.00
N ASN A 112 -14.84 44.85 0.20
CA ASN A 112 -14.50 43.83 -0.81
C ASN A 112 -13.98 42.52 -0.19
N TYR A 113 -13.49 42.56 1.06
CA TYR A 113 -12.86 41.44 1.76
C TYR A 113 -13.71 40.90 2.92
N LYS A 114 -15.03 41.12 2.91
CA LYS A 114 -15.93 40.62 3.95
C LYS A 114 -15.97 39.09 4.03
N GLY A 115 -15.98 38.58 5.26
CA GLY A 115 -16.08 37.14 5.55
C GLY A 115 -14.77 36.39 5.31
N THR A 116 -13.64 37.10 5.21
CA THR A 116 -12.31 36.50 5.10
C THR A 116 -12.02 35.59 6.29
N GLU A 117 -12.43 35.98 7.50
CA GLU A 117 -12.27 35.20 8.74
C GLU A 117 -13.09 33.89 8.79
N LYS A 118 -13.96 33.66 7.79
CA LYS A 118 -14.77 32.44 7.67
C LYS A 118 -14.37 31.60 6.47
N ALA A 119 -13.39 32.07 5.70
CA ALA A 119 -12.93 31.38 4.52
C ALA A 119 -12.10 30.15 4.90
N SER A 120 -11.84 29.28 3.93
CA SER A 120 -10.85 28.22 4.12
C SER A 120 -9.45 28.85 4.27
N TYR A 121 -8.53 28.19 4.98
CA TYR A 121 -7.16 28.69 5.21
C TYR A 121 -6.45 29.25 3.97
N ALA A 122 -6.55 28.56 2.83
CA ALA A 122 -5.92 29.01 1.59
C ALA A 122 -6.62 30.24 0.98
N ASP A 123 -7.95 30.30 1.04
CA ASP A 123 -8.74 31.43 0.55
C ASP A 123 -8.54 32.66 1.46
N GLU A 124 -8.55 32.47 2.78
CA GLU A 124 -8.22 33.52 3.75
C GLU A 124 -6.82 34.09 3.51
N SER A 125 -5.79 33.24 3.38
CA SER A 125 -4.42 33.69 3.08
C SER A 125 -4.36 34.53 1.81
N GLY A 126 -5.04 34.10 0.73
CA GLY A 126 -5.08 34.84 -0.54
C GLY A 126 -5.81 36.18 -0.42
N ARG A 127 -6.93 36.21 0.31
CA ARG A 127 -7.68 37.45 0.58
C ARG A 127 -6.89 38.43 1.43
N ILE A 128 -6.19 37.96 2.45
CA ILE A 128 -5.32 38.81 3.29
C ILE A 128 -4.17 39.37 2.44
N ILE A 129 -3.57 38.60 1.55
CA ILE A 129 -2.52 39.09 0.64
C ILE A 129 -3.06 40.25 -0.22
N ASN A 130 -4.17 40.04 -0.92
CA ASN A 130 -4.76 41.07 -1.78
C ASN A 130 -5.20 42.31 -0.96
N LEU A 131 -5.77 42.11 0.23
CA LEU A 131 -6.11 43.22 1.13
C LEU A 131 -4.86 44.03 1.52
N LEU A 132 -3.75 43.37 1.84
CA LEU A 132 -2.52 44.05 2.22
C LEU A 132 -1.90 44.81 1.03
N GLU A 133 -2.04 44.30 -0.19
CA GLU A 133 -1.65 45.00 -1.41
C GLU A 133 -2.50 46.27 -1.63
N ASP A 134 -3.82 46.16 -1.52
CA ASP A 134 -4.73 47.32 -1.63
C ASP A 134 -4.45 48.37 -0.53
N LEU A 135 -4.17 47.93 0.70
CA LEU A 135 -3.82 48.82 1.81
C LEU A 135 -2.44 49.47 1.67
N ALA A 136 -1.57 48.94 0.80
CA ALA A 136 -0.25 49.49 0.52
C ALA A 136 -0.26 50.55 -0.59
N GLU A 137 -1.37 50.69 -1.33
CA GLU A 137 -1.54 51.78 -2.31
C GLU A 137 -1.41 53.15 -1.62
N ALA A 138 -0.84 54.15 -2.30
CA ALA A 138 -0.41 55.40 -1.69
C ALA A 138 -1.52 56.11 -0.87
N ASP A 139 -2.73 56.19 -1.42
CA ASP A 139 -3.87 56.85 -0.76
C ASP A 139 -4.39 56.03 0.43
N ALA A 140 -4.45 54.70 0.30
CA ALA A 140 -4.86 53.80 1.37
C ALA A 140 -3.83 53.78 2.52
N ALA A 141 -2.54 53.74 2.20
CA ALA A 141 -1.45 53.78 3.17
C ALA A 141 -1.44 55.09 3.97
N ALA A 142 -1.72 56.22 3.31
CA ALA A 142 -1.90 57.51 3.99
C ALA A 142 -3.09 57.48 4.96
N ALA A 143 -4.23 56.93 4.53
CA ALA A 143 -5.40 56.77 5.39
C ALA A 143 -5.14 55.82 6.57
N VAL A 144 -4.42 54.71 6.37
CA VAL A 144 -3.97 53.78 7.42
C VAL A 144 -3.12 54.52 8.47
N ALA A 145 -2.22 55.39 8.03
CA ALA A 145 -1.40 56.21 8.93
C ALA A 145 -2.25 57.23 9.71
N THR A 146 -3.21 57.90 9.06
CA THR A 146 -4.16 58.82 9.72
C THR A 146 -4.94 58.15 10.84
N LEU A 147 -5.30 56.88 10.70
CA LEU A 147 -6.01 56.11 11.73
C LEU A 147 -5.07 55.43 12.75
N SER A 148 -3.76 55.63 12.65
CA SER A 148 -2.75 54.94 13.50
C SER A 148 -2.80 53.41 13.40
N LEU A 149 -3.13 52.86 12.23
CA LEU A 149 -3.28 51.42 12.00
C LEU A 149 -2.04 50.74 11.40
N THR A 150 -0.97 51.49 11.14
CA THR A 150 0.24 51.00 10.47
C THR A 150 0.83 49.75 11.13
N ALA A 151 0.92 49.74 12.47
CA ALA A 151 1.45 48.59 13.20
C ALA A 151 0.55 47.35 13.09
N ASP A 152 -0.77 47.55 13.03
CA ASP A 152 -1.74 46.46 12.95
C ASP A 152 -1.75 45.80 11.57
N VAL A 153 -1.66 46.61 10.51
CA VAL A 153 -1.51 46.12 9.14
C VAL A 153 -0.20 45.35 8.98
N ALA A 154 0.90 45.86 9.54
CA ALA A 154 2.18 45.15 9.56
C ALA A 154 2.11 43.83 10.36
N ASN A 155 1.39 43.81 11.48
CA ASN A 155 1.19 42.60 12.27
C ASN A 155 0.36 41.55 11.53
N LEU A 156 -0.73 41.96 10.86
CA LEU A 156 -1.53 41.07 10.03
C LEU A 156 -0.69 40.45 8.89
N ALA A 157 0.17 41.25 8.25
CA ALA A 157 1.10 40.76 7.24
C ALA A 157 2.06 39.71 7.79
N ALA A 158 2.69 39.99 8.95
CA ALA A 158 3.61 39.07 9.59
C ALA A 158 2.92 37.75 10.01
N GLN A 159 1.72 37.83 10.59
CA GLN A 159 0.94 36.66 10.98
C GLN A 159 0.51 35.83 9.78
N ASN A 160 0.10 36.46 8.67
CA ASN A 160 -0.27 35.73 7.46
C ASN A 160 0.92 35.01 6.81
N ALA A 161 2.10 35.64 6.80
CA ALA A 161 3.33 35.01 6.36
C ALA A 161 3.69 33.80 7.23
N ALA A 162 3.68 33.96 8.55
CA ALA A 162 3.98 32.89 9.50
C ALA A 162 2.98 31.72 9.39
N PHE A 163 1.69 32.01 9.25
CA PHE A 163 0.69 30.98 9.00
C PHE A 163 0.96 30.22 7.71
N THR A 164 1.26 30.94 6.62
CA THR A 164 1.49 30.33 5.30
C THR A 164 2.69 29.38 5.34
N GLU A 165 3.77 29.75 6.04
CA GLU A 165 4.93 28.89 6.27
C GLU A 165 4.54 27.60 7.03
N LEU A 166 3.79 27.72 8.13
CA LEU A 166 3.30 26.58 8.91
C LEU A 166 2.35 25.68 8.09
N TYR A 167 1.49 26.28 7.29
CA TYR A 167 0.50 25.58 6.47
C TYR A 167 1.18 24.80 5.33
N LEU A 168 2.19 25.38 4.67
CA LEU A 168 2.99 24.73 3.64
C LEU A 168 3.87 23.62 4.22
N ALA A 169 4.54 23.85 5.35
CA ALA A 169 5.33 22.82 6.03
C ALA A 169 4.48 21.57 6.37
N ARG A 170 3.20 21.76 6.71
CA ARG A 170 2.26 20.65 6.91
C ARG A 170 1.93 19.92 5.60
N ALA A 171 1.84 20.63 4.48
CA ALA A 171 1.58 20.03 3.17
C ALA A 171 2.79 19.20 2.69
N GLU A 172 4.00 19.76 2.78
CA GLU A 172 5.26 19.06 2.49
C GLU A 172 5.39 17.82 3.36
N LYS A 173 5.17 17.94 4.68
CA LYS A 173 5.19 16.79 5.58
C LYS A 173 4.16 15.73 5.23
N LYS A 174 2.97 16.11 4.72
CA LYS A 174 1.99 15.14 4.23
C LYS A 174 2.52 14.43 2.98
N GLU A 175 3.12 15.16 2.04
CA GLU A 175 3.72 14.57 0.84
C GLU A 175 4.87 13.61 1.19
N THR A 176 5.77 14.02 2.08
CA THR A 176 6.79 13.16 2.68
C THR A 176 6.17 11.94 3.36
N GLN A 177 5.03 12.09 4.06
CA GLN A 177 4.28 10.97 4.63
C GLN A 177 3.76 9.98 3.59
N TRP A 178 3.32 10.47 2.43
CA TRP A 178 2.89 9.63 1.32
C TRP A 178 4.06 8.88 0.68
N LEU A 179 5.23 9.51 0.58
CA LEU A 179 6.41 8.94 -0.07
C LEU A 179 7.17 7.91 0.80
N GLU A 180 7.28 8.16 2.11
CA GLU A 180 8.08 7.34 3.04
C GLU A 180 7.31 6.14 3.66
N GLY A 181 6.00 6.04 3.42
CA GLY A 181 5.18 4.93 3.91
C GLY A 181 4.67 5.08 5.35
N THR A 182 3.87 4.09 5.79
CA THR A 182 3.18 4.11 7.09
C THR A 182 3.93 3.31 8.15
N MET A 183 3.59 3.50 9.45
CA MET A 183 4.12 2.61 10.52
C MET A 183 3.83 1.13 10.24
N ARG A 184 2.71 0.82 9.58
CA ARG A 184 2.40 -0.55 9.21
C ARG A 184 3.43 -1.10 8.21
N ASP A 185 3.85 -0.28 7.26
CA ASP A 185 4.79 -0.70 6.21
C ASP A 185 6.23 -0.75 6.74
N ALA A 186 6.61 0.21 7.59
CA ALA A 186 7.89 0.19 8.29
C ALA A 186 8.01 -1.05 9.20
N ARG A 187 6.97 -1.36 10.00
CA ARG A 187 6.95 -2.57 10.84
C ARG A 187 7.08 -3.86 10.03
N LYS A 188 6.40 -3.96 8.89
CA LYS A 188 6.54 -5.13 8.01
C LYS A 188 7.97 -5.31 7.51
N GLN A 189 8.67 -4.23 7.19
CA GLN A 189 10.07 -4.29 6.76
C GLN A 189 10.98 -4.71 7.91
N THR A 190 10.81 -4.13 9.10
CA THR A 190 11.53 -4.52 10.32
C THR A 190 11.28 -5.98 10.67
N ASP A 191 10.02 -6.43 10.68
CA ASP A 191 9.60 -7.80 10.94
C ASP A 191 10.27 -8.76 9.96
N SER A 192 10.16 -8.49 8.65
CA SER A 192 10.75 -9.33 7.61
C SER A 192 12.27 -9.42 7.74
N ALA A 193 12.96 -8.32 8.02
CA ALA A 193 14.40 -8.30 8.20
C ALA A 193 14.83 -9.02 9.48
N PHE A 194 14.08 -8.86 10.57
CA PHE A 194 14.30 -9.58 11.82
C PHE A 194 14.11 -11.09 11.65
N HIS A 195 13.05 -11.52 10.96
CA HIS A 195 12.80 -12.94 10.68
C HIS A 195 13.93 -13.56 9.86
N ALA A 196 14.36 -12.91 8.77
CA ALA A 196 15.49 -13.39 7.97
C ALA A 196 16.79 -13.49 8.79
N PHE A 197 17.05 -12.50 9.66
CA PHE A 197 18.19 -12.52 10.57
C PHE A 197 18.11 -13.67 11.60
N ALA A 198 16.94 -13.87 12.22
CA ALA A 198 16.71 -14.93 13.20
C ALA A 198 16.80 -16.34 12.58
N GLU A 199 16.27 -16.52 11.37
CA GLU A 199 16.39 -17.77 10.61
C GLU A 199 17.85 -18.08 10.28
N ALA A 200 18.61 -17.08 9.82
CA ALA A 200 20.03 -17.27 9.52
C ALA A 200 20.86 -17.58 10.78
N LEU A 201 20.54 -16.99 11.94
CA LEU A 201 21.17 -17.35 13.22
C LEU A 201 20.90 -18.82 13.58
N ASN A 202 19.65 -19.27 13.48
CA ASN A 202 19.28 -20.67 13.73
C ASN A 202 19.99 -21.62 12.75
N ALA A 203 20.04 -21.26 11.46
CA ALA A 203 20.71 -22.05 10.43
C ALA A 203 22.23 -22.12 10.64
N ALA A 204 22.87 -20.99 10.97
CA ALA A 204 24.30 -20.93 11.25
C ALA A 204 24.67 -21.77 12.47
N TRP A 205 23.83 -21.75 13.52
CA TRP A 205 24.03 -22.58 14.70
C TRP A 205 23.93 -24.07 14.36
N LEU A 206 22.88 -24.47 13.63
CA LEU A 206 22.69 -25.86 13.22
C LEU A 206 23.81 -26.34 12.31
N TYR A 207 24.24 -25.52 11.34
CA TYR A 207 25.34 -25.86 10.45
C TYR A 207 26.66 -26.02 11.22
N ASN A 208 26.96 -25.12 12.16
CA ASN A 208 28.12 -25.27 13.02
C ASN A 208 28.03 -26.55 13.86
N GLU A 209 26.85 -26.91 14.36
CA GLU A 209 26.67 -28.16 15.08
C GLU A 209 26.78 -29.41 14.21
N LEU A 210 26.43 -29.38 12.93
CA LEU A 210 26.46 -30.59 12.09
C LEU A 210 27.78 -30.75 11.33
N ALA A 211 28.42 -29.64 10.94
CA ALA A 211 29.56 -29.65 10.04
C ALA A 211 30.84 -29.12 10.70
N THR A 212 30.88 -27.82 11.02
CA THR A 212 32.14 -27.12 11.38
C THR A 212 32.65 -27.50 12.77
N LYS A 213 31.74 -27.68 13.73
CA LYS A 213 31.99 -27.96 15.15
C LYS A 213 32.86 -26.92 15.88
N ASP A 214 32.98 -25.71 15.35
CA ASP A 214 33.77 -24.62 15.92
C ASP A 214 33.21 -24.20 17.29
N ALA A 215 34.07 -24.20 18.31
CA ALA A 215 33.70 -23.90 19.69
C ALA A 215 33.42 -22.42 19.95
N ASP A 216 34.18 -21.52 19.31
CA ASP A 216 34.04 -20.07 19.48
C ASP A 216 32.79 -19.58 18.74
N LEU A 217 32.57 -20.07 17.52
CA LEU A 217 31.37 -19.78 16.74
C LEU A 217 30.10 -20.31 17.46
N ARG A 218 30.19 -21.51 18.05
CA ARG A 218 29.12 -22.08 18.88
C ARG A 218 28.78 -21.18 20.06
N ALA A 219 29.79 -20.69 20.77
CA ALA A 219 29.62 -19.81 21.92
C ALA A 219 28.99 -18.47 21.51
N ALA A 220 29.48 -17.85 20.44
CA ALA A 220 28.97 -16.58 19.92
C ALA A 220 27.50 -16.69 19.47
N LEU A 221 27.17 -17.68 18.64
CA LEU A 221 25.79 -17.93 18.19
C LEU A 221 24.85 -18.24 19.36
N GLY A 222 25.28 -19.10 20.29
CA GLY A 222 24.52 -19.44 21.48
C GLY A 222 24.23 -18.22 22.36
N GLN A 223 25.20 -17.32 22.53
CA GLN A 223 25.03 -16.08 23.29
C GLN A 223 24.00 -15.16 22.62
N ILE A 224 24.09 -14.95 21.30
CA ILE A 224 23.14 -14.11 20.55
C ILE A 224 21.72 -14.67 20.67
N ILE A 225 21.53 -15.98 20.44
CA ILE A 225 20.22 -16.65 20.54
C ILE A 225 19.64 -16.49 21.95
N HIS A 226 20.47 -16.65 22.98
CA HIS A 226 20.06 -16.48 24.37
C HIS A 226 19.54 -15.08 24.69
N LEU A 227 20.23 -14.04 24.21
CA LEU A 227 19.85 -12.64 24.41
C LEU A 227 18.51 -12.35 23.72
N ILE A 228 18.36 -12.76 22.46
CA ILE A 228 17.11 -12.59 21.72
C ILE A 228 15.96 -13.31 22.44
N ASN A 229 16.16 -14.55 22.91
CA ASN A 229 15.12 -15.27 23.65
C ASN A 229 14.78 -14.63 25.00
N ALA A 230 15.73 -13.96 25.67
CA ALA A 230 15.45 -13.21 26.89
C ALA A 230 14.51 -12.02 26.60
N ILE A 231 14.76 -11.30 25.51
CA ILE A 231 13.91 -10.18 25.08
C ILE A 231 12.54 -10.68 24.64
N ILE A 232 12.46 -11.79 23.89
CA ILE A 232 11.20 -12.42 23.51
C ILE A 232 10.38 -12.78 24.75
N ARG A 233 10.98 -13.45 25.74
CA ARG A 233 10.29 -13.79 27.00
C ARG A 233 9.70 -12.54 27.67
N GLN A 234 10.45 -11.43 27.71
CA GLN A 234 9.97 -10.18 28.27
C GLN A 234 8.77 -9.62 27.48
N ALA A 235 8.82 -9.63 26.15
CA ALA A 235 7.72 -9.18 25.31
C ALA A 235 6.48 -10.07 25.45
N LEU A 236 6.64 -11.40 25.51
CA LEU A 236 5.54 -12.34 25.74
C LEU A 236 4.91 -12.18 27.11
N PHE A 237 5.73 -11.90 28.14
CA PHE A 237 5.23 -11.59 29.47
C PHE A 237 4.36 -10.33 29.46
N ASN A 238 4.78 -9.27 28.76
CA ASN A 238 4.00 -8.04 28.61
C ASN A 238 2.67 -8.29 27.86
N LEU A 239 2.69 -9.09 26.79
CA LEU A 239 1.47 -9.51 26.07
C LEU A 239 0.51 -10.29 26.97
N THR A 240 1.05 -11.21 27.77
CA THR A 240 0.26 -12.04 28.71
C THR A 240 -0.41 -11.17 29.77
N ARG A 241 0.30 -10.15 30.31
CA ARG A 241 -0.27 -9.17 31.25
C ARG A 241 -1.42 -8.36 30.65
N ARG A 242 -1.44 -8.17 29.33
CA ARG A 242 -2.53 -7.53 28.59
C ARG A 242 -3.67 -8.50 28.23
N GLY A 243 -3.61 -9.75 28.68
CA GLY A 243 -4.62 -10.77 28.39
C GLY A 243 -4.45 -11.44 27.02
N ILE A 244 -3.35 -11.18 26.31
CA ILE A 244 -3.02 -11.85 25.04
C ILE A 244 -2.24 -13.11 25.38
N LYS A 245 -2.89 -14.28 25.32
CA LYS A 245 -2.22 -15.56 25.52
C LYS A 245 -1.27 -15.83 24.35
N HIS A 246 0.01 -16.02 24.65
CA HIS A 246 0.95 -16.63 23.71
C HIS A 246 0.81 -18.14 23.81
N THR A 247 0.23 -18.75 22.78
CA THR A 247 0.46 -20.16 22.49
C THR A 247 1.73 -20.20 21.65
N PRO A 248 2.76 -21.00 22.00
CA PRO A 248 3.91 -21.21 21.13
C PRO A 248 3.39 -21.49 19.73
N GLU A 249 3.85 -20.73 18.76
CA GLU A 249 3.61 -21.09 17.38
C GLU A 249 4.15 -22.51 17.24
N SER A 250 3.27 -23.45 16.87
CA SER A 250 3.71 -24.69 16.23
C SER A 250 4.75 -24.31 15.16
N PRO A 251 5.70 -25.19 14.78
CA PRO A 251 6.35 -24.99 13.47
C PRO A 251 5.25 -24.56 12.50
N PRO A 252 5.47 -23.52 11.67
CA PRO A 252 4.38 -22.94 10.89
C PRO A 252 3.58 -24.11 10.39
N ASP A 253 2.28 -24.16 10.71
CA ASP A 253 1.42 -25.07 9.98
C ASP A 253 1.84 -24.87 8.53
N PRO A 254 2.18 -25.96 7.79
CA PRO A 254 2.63 -25.83 6.41
C PRO A 254 1.75 -24.76 5.80
N ALA A 255 2.38 -23.67 5.33
CA ALA A 255 1.75 -22.36 5.13
C ALA A 255 0.29 -22.53 4.77
N PRO A 256 -0.69 -21.82 5.41
CA PRO A 256 -2.11 -22.06 5.17
C PRO A 256 -2.26 -22.23 3.67
N ASP A 257 -2.72 -23.43 3.23
CA ASP A 257 -2.61 -23.86 1.83
C ASP A 257 -2.79 -22.61 0.98
N PRO A 258 -1.77 -22.19 0.22
CA PRO A 258 -1.76 -20.88 -0.42
C PRO A 258 -3.14 -20.71 -1.03
N GLU A 259 -3.90 -19.65 -0.67
CA GLU A 259 -5.32 -19.44 -1.09
C GLU A 259 -5.52 -20.19 -2.38
N PRO A 260 -6.23 -21.34 -2.38
CA PRO A 260 -5.93 -22.46 -3.27
C PRO A 260 -5.60 -21.86 -4.61
N VAL A 261 -4.28 -21.83 -4.94
CA VAL A 261 -3.87 -21.40 -6.27
C VAL A 261 -4.69 -22.32 -7.13
N PRO A 262 -5.67 -21.80 -7.90
CA PRO A 262 -6.67 -22.65 -8.52
C PRO A 262 -5.89 -23.78 -9.17
N GLU A 263 -6.10 -25.01 -8.69
CA GLU A 263 -5.19 -26.12 -9.01
C GLU A 263 -4.95 -26.05 -10.50
N PRO A 264 -3.69 -25.97 -10.97
CA PRO A 264 -3.44 -25.80 -12.38
C PRO A 264 -4.22 -26.90 -13.09
N LEU A 265 -5.19 -26.48 -13.90
CA LEU A 265 -6.14 -27.37 -14.52
C LEU A 265 -5.35 -28.51 -15.16
N PRO A 266 -5.72 -29.78 -14.92
CA PRO A 266 -4.94 -30.88 -15.44
C PRO A 266 -4.86 -30.74 -16.96
N SER A 267 -3.64 -30.61 -17.48
CA SER A 267 -3.39 -30.33 -18.90
C SER A 267 -3.02 -31.62 -19.61
N TYR A 268 -3.78 -31.97 -20.63
CA TYR A 268 -3.55 -33.18 -21.42
C TYR A 268 -3.15 -32.80 -22.84
N PRO A 269 -2.04 -33.33 -23.36
CA PRO A 269 -1.65 -33.09 -24.74
C PRO A 269 -2.63 -33.81 -25.68
N ALA A 270 -3.19 -33.07 -26.63
CA ALA A 270 -4.00 -33.65 -27.70
C ALA A 270 -3.20 -33.81 -28.99
N THR A 271 -3.55 -34.83 -29.77
CA THR A 271 -3.17 -34.90 -31.18
C THR A 271 -4.41 -34.62 -32.02
N ALA A 272 -4.27 -33.73 -33.00
CA ALA A 272 -5.37 -33.39 -33.89
C ALA A 272 -5.68 -34.57 -34.83
N THR A 273 -6.82 -35.22 -34.64
CA THR A 273 -7.24 -36.34 -35.49
C THR A 273 -8.64 -36.07 -36.04
N ASP A 274 -8.66 -35.60 -37.28
CA ASP A 274 -9.71 -35.72 -38.30
C ASP A 274 -11.16 -35.33 -37.94
N MET A 275 -11.71 -34.32 -38.63
CA MET A 275 -12.96 -33.66 -38.24
C MET A 275 -13.97 -33.66 -39.40
N ALA A 276 -15.07 -34.41 -39.23
CA ALA A 276 -16.17 -34.46 -40.19
C ALA A 276 -17.05 -33.19 -40.13
N SER A 277 -17.79 -32.90 -41.20
CA SER A 277 -18.64 -31.72 -41.31
C SER A 277 -19.58 -31.56 -40.09
N GLY A 278 -19.40 -30.48 -39.32
CA GLY A 278 -20.29 -30.13 -38.20
C GLY A 278 -19.80 -30.56 -36.80
N ALA A 279 -18.64 -31.20 -36.68
CA ALA A 279 -18.06 -31.54 -35.38
C ALA A 279 -16.52 -31.42 -35.38
N ILE A 280 -15.97 -31.13 -34.21
CA ILE A 280 -14.54 -31.17 -33.92
C ILE A 280 -14.22 -32.48 -33.21
N ARG A 281 -13.20 -33.20 -33.66
CA ARG A 281 -12.68 -34.39 -32.98
C ARG A 281 -11.29 -34.12 -32.45
N ILE A 282 -11.08 -34.42 -31.18
CA ILE A 282 -9.82 -34.20 -30.47
C ILE A 282 -9.39 -35.55 -29.89
N THR A 283 -8.18 -36.00 -30.19
CA THR A 283 -7.64 -37.24 -29.62
C THR A 283 -6.78 -36.90 -28.42
N VAL A 284 -7.16 -37.40 -27.25
CA VAL A 284 -6.45 -37.20 -25.98
C VAL A 284 -6.15 -38.58 -25.39
N PRO A 285 -4.96 -39.16 -25.66
CA PRO A 285 -4.64 -40.55 -25.33
C PRO A 285 -4.67 -40.86 -23.83
N ASP A 286 -4.26 -39.90 -23.02
CA ASP A 286 -4.00 -40.09 -21.58
C ASP A 286 -5.12 -39.51 -20.68
N LEU A 287 -6.26 -39.13 -21.27
CA LEU A 287 -7.39 -38.57 -20.52
C LEU A 287 -8.27 -39.72 -19.94
N PRO A 288 -8.58 -39.72 -18.63
CA PRO A 288 -9.47 -40.72 -18.05
C PRO A 288 -10.86 -40.71 -18.68
N ALA A 289 -11.49 -41.88 -18.83
CA ALA A 289 -12.78 -42.05 -19.51
C ALA A 289 -13.93 -41.20 -18.90
N ASP A 290 -13.83 -40.87 -17.60
CA ASP A 290 -14.84 -40.12 -16.84
C ASP A 290 -14.46 -38.64 -16.61
N ALA A 291 -13.34 -38.16 -17.18
CA ALA A 291 -12.85 -36.80 -16.96
C ALA A 291 -13.68 -35.71 -17.69
N VAL A 292 -14.58 -36.10 -18.60
CA VAL A 292 -15.45 -35.19 -19.35
C VAL A 292 -16.91 -35.56 -19.12
N PRO A 293 -17.62 -34.86 -18.21
CA PRO A 293 -19.03 -35.12 -17.98
C PRO A 293 -19.90 -34.80 -19.22
N ALA A 294 -21.05 -35.47 -19.34
CA ALA A 294 -22.00 -35.19 -20.40
C ALA A 294 -22.49 -33.74 -20.31
N GLY A 295 -22.46 -33.00 -21.42
CA GLY A 295 -22.86 -31.59 -21.45
C GLY A 295 -21.73 -30.58 -21.23
N SER A 296 -20.48 -31.03 -21.01
CA SER A 296 -19.32 -30.14 -20.96
C SER A 296 -19.15 -29.30 -22.24
N LEU A 297 -18.59 -28.10 -22.07
CA LEU A 297 -18.39 -27.11 -23.13
C LEU A 297 -16.89 -26.84 -23.29
N ILE A 298 -16.44 -26.58 -24.52
CA ILE A 298 -15.10 -26.05 -24.78
C ILE A 298 -15.19 -24.69 -25.48
N GLY A 299 -14.32 -23.75 -25.09
CA GLY A 299 -14.13 -22.49 -25.82
C GLY A 299 -13.03 -22.66 -26.86
N TYR A 300 -13.39 -22.71 -28.14
CA TYR A 300 -12.45 -22.90 -29.24
C TYR A 300 -12.24 -21.60 -30.02
N THR A 301 -11.02 -21.09 -30.04
CA THR A 301 -10.68 -19.88 -30.80
C THR A 301 -10.41 -20.20 -32.26
N THR A 302 -11.17 -19.58 -33.15
CA THR A 302 -10.99 -19.70 -34.60
C THR A 302 -9.75 -18.93 -35.08
N LEU A 303 -9.33 -19.14 -36.33
CA LEU A 303 -8.26 -18.35 -36.96
C LEU A 303 -8.60 -16.86 -37.12
N LEU A 304 -9.89 -16.49 -37.04
CA LEU A 304 -10.36 -15.11 -37.05
C LEU A 304 -10.48 -14.53 -35.62
N GLU A 305 -9.89 -15.19 -34.62
CA GLU A 305 -9.93 -14.83 -33.20
C GLU A 305 -11.33 -14.84 -32.56
N GLU A 306 -12.36 -15.35 -33.26
CA GLU A 306 -13.67 -15.58 -32.66
C GLU A 306 -13.65 -16.83 -31.77
N VAL A 307 -14.17 -16.73 -30.54
CA VAL A 307 -14.30 -17.86 -29.61
C VAL A 307 -15.66 -18.53 -29.77
N LEU A 308 -15.67 -19.82 -30.12
CA LEU A 308 -16.87 -20.62 -30.25
C LEU A 308 -17.04 -21.56 -29.06
N THR A 309 -18.23 -21.59 -28.48
CA THR A 309 -18.60 -22.56 -27.43
C THR A 309 -19.12 -23.83 -28.08
N LEU A 310 -18.39 -24.94 -27.92
CA LEU A 310 -18.71 -26.23 -28.52
C LEU A 310 -19.19 -27.21 -27.45
N THR A 311 -20.22 -28.00 -27.74
CA THR A 311 -20.80 -28.95 -26.78
C THR A 311 -20.23 -30.36 -26.97
N PHE A 312 -19.80 -31.00 -25.90
CA PHE A 312 -19.36 -32.39 -25.91
C PHE A 312 -20.51 -33.33 -26.31
N ARG A 313 -20.23 -34.23 -27.26
CA ARG A 313 -21.23 -35.11 -27.87
C ARG A 313 -21.01 -36.57 -27.55
N SER A 314 -19.78 -37.06 -27.65
CA SER A 314 -19.47 -38.47 -27.45
C SER A 314 -17.96 -38.72 -27.30
N LEU A 315 -17.62 -39.78 -26.59
CA LEU A 315 -16.28 -40.35 -26.48
C LEU A 315 -16.25 -41.73 -27.15
N SER A 316 -15.22 -42.00 -27.96
CA SER A 316 -14.93 -43.33 -28.51
C SER A 316 -13.43 -43.60 -28.41
N GLY A 317 -13.02 -44.45 -27.46
CA GLY A 317 -11.61 -44.65 -27.15
C GLY A 317 -10.98 -43.36 -26.61
N SER A 318 -9.91 -42.88 -27.23
CA SER A 318 -9.26 -41.59 -26.91
C SER A 318 -9.80 -40.40 -27.72
N VAL A 319 -10.86 -40.59 -28.52
CA VAL A 319 -11.40 -39.56 -29.42
C VAL A 319 -12.65 -38.90 -28.84
N TYR A 320 -12.53 -37.62 -28.53
CA TYR A 320 -13.61 -36.76 -28.04
C TYR A 320 -14.23 -35.99 -29.20
N THR A 321 -15.56 -36.03 -29.33
CA THR A 321 -16.29 -35.31 -30.38
C THR A 321 -17.11 -34.16 -29.79
N PHE A 322 -16.88 -32.95 -30.28
CA PHE A 322 -17.60 -31.72 -29.90
C PHE A 322 -18.41 -31.19 -31.09
N ALA A 323 -19.67 -30.83 -30.88
CA ALA A 323 -20.53 -30.30 -31.94
C ALA A 323 -20.27 -28.80 -32.16
N LEU A 324 -20.21 -28.38 -33.43
CA LEU A 324 -20.19 -26.95 -33.78
C LEU A 324 -21.57 -26.31 -33.54
N PRO A 325 -21.65 -25.02 -33.18
CA PRO A 325 -22.91 -24.29 -33.14
C PRO A 325 -23.62 -24.30 -34.49
N ALA A 326 -24.95 -24.17 -34.47
CA ALA A 326 -25.73 -24.08 -35.70
C ALA A 326 -25.22 -22.94 -36.60
N GLY A 327 -25.13 -23.21 -37.90
CA GLY A 327 -24.60 -22.25 -38.88
C GLY A 327 -23.08 -22.17 -38.95
N TRP A 328 -22.32 -23.07 -38.30
CA TRP A 328 -20.86 -23.13 -38.41
C TRP A 328 -20.39 -24.41 -39.12
N GLY A 329 -19.26 -24.33 -39.83
CA GLY A 329 -18.66 -25.44 -40.56
C GLY A 329 -17.14 -25.33 -40.62
N VAL A 330 -16.48 -26.41 -41.04
CA VAL A 330 -15.01 -26.47 -41.20
C VAL A 330 -14.67 -26.34 -42.69
N MET A 331 -13.73 -25.45 -43.05
CA MET A 331 -13.25 -25.27 -44.42
C MET A 331 -11.73 -25.45 -44.49
N GLY A 332 -11.26 -26.49 -45.18
CA GLY A 332 -9.84 -26.73 -45.48
C GLY A 332 -9.01 -27.40 -44.37
N GLN A 333 -7.83 -27.91 -44.75
CA GLN A 333 -6.77 -28.33 -43.83
C GLN A 333 -5.87 -27.12 -43.53
N SER A 334 -5.52 -26.89 -42.26
CA SER A 334 -4.80 -25.68 -41.78
C SER A 334 -3.32 -25.90 -41.42
N VAL A 335 -2.67 -24.77 -41.20
CA VAL A 335 -1.25 -24.58 -40.85
C VAL A 335 -1.12 -23.62 -39.64
N GLY A 336 -2.18 -23.52 -38.82
CA GLY A 336 -2.21 -22.60 -37.68
C GLY A 336 -1.39 -23.10 -36.49
N ALA A 337 -0.93 -22.17 -35.64
CA ALA A 337 -0.19 -22.52 -34.44
C ALA A 337 -1.05 -23.38 -33.49
N PRO A 338 -0.45 -24.37 -32.80
CA PRO A 338 -1.14 -25.13 -31.76
C PRO A 338 -1.66 -24.19 -30.67
N GLN A 339 -2.87 -24.44 -30.20
CA GLN A 339 -3.51 -23.67 -29.13
C GLN A 339 -3.86 -24.56 -27.93
N THR A 340 -4.08 -23.90 -26.79
CA THR A 340 -4.66 -24.50 -25.59
C THR A 340 -6.14 -24.15 -25.53
N VAL A 341 -6.97 -25.16 -25.28
CA VAL A 341 -8.43 -25.05 -25.16
C VAL A 341 -8.83 -25.47 -23.75
N THR A 342 -9.70 -24.68 -23.11
CA THR A 342 -10.20 -24.97 -21.76
C THR A 342 -11.56 -25.66 -21.84
N LEU A 343 -11.68 -26.83 -21.20
CA LEU A 343 -12.95 -27.52 -20.96
C LEU A 343 -13.65 -26.93 -19.74
N ARG A 344 -14.97 -26.77 -19.84
CA ARG A 344 -15.83 -26.21 -18.82
C ARG A 344 -17.05 -27.10 -18.59
N ASP A 345 -17.65 -27.03 -17.41
CA ASP A 345 -18.93 -27.68 -17.11
C ASP A 345 -20.13 -26.85 -17.59
N ALA A 346 -21.35 -27.29 -17.24
CA ALA A 346 -22.61 -26.63 -17.61
C ALA A 346 -22.79 -25.26 -16.93
N ASP A 347 -22.13 -25.02 -15.80
CA ASP A 347 -22.13 -23.75 -15.05
C ASP A 347 -20.95 -22.84 -15.45
N ASN A 348 -20.23 -23.20 -16.52
CA ASN A 348 -19.09 -22.48 -17.11
C ASN A 348 -17.82 -22.46 -16.24
N VAL A 349 -17.72 -23.36 -15.25
CA VAL A 349 -16.53 -23.56 -14.41
C VAL A 349 -15.49 -24.38 -15.19
N ALA A 350 -14.22 -23.98 -15.16
CA ALA A 350 -13.15 -24.67 -15.89
C ALA A 350 -12.78 -25.99 -15.21
N LEU A 351 -12.68 -27.07 -16.00
CA LEU A 351 -12.44 -28.43 -15.54
C LEU A 351 -11.02 -28.93 -15.87
N LEU A 352 -10.55 -28.71 -17.10
CA LEU A 352 -9.23 -29.16 -17.55
C LEU A 352 -8.77 -28.38 -18.79
N GLU A 353 -7.47 -28.48 -19.11
CA GLU A 353 -6.89 -27.90 -20.32
C GLU A 353 -6.50 -28.98 -21.33
N ILE A 354 -6.72 -28.69 -22.60
CA ILE A 354 -6.28 -29.51 -23.72
C ILE A 354 -5.30 -28.69 -24.54
N SER A 355 -4.04 -29.08 -24.53
CA SER A 355 -2.96 -28.39 -25.24
C SER A 355 -2.66 -29.04 -26.59
N ASN A 356 -1.96 -28.31 -27.47
CA ASN A 356 -1.59 -28.74 -28.82
C ASN A 356 -2.77 -28.99 -29.78
N VAL A 357 -3.89 -28.30 -29.56
CA VAL A 357 -5.05 -28.38 -30.46
C VAL A 357 -4.76 -27.55 -31.72
N ALA A 358 -4.82 -28.18 -32.89
CA ALA A 358 -4.62 -27.49 -34.16
C ALA A 358 -5.78 -26.52 -34.45
N THR A 359 -5.45 -25.28 -34.81
CA THR A 359 -6.40 -24.21 -35.19
C THR A 359 -6.78 -24.30 -36.66
N ARG A 360 -8.05 -24.50 -37.01
CA ARG A 360 -8.51 -24.58 -38.41
C ARG A 360 -9.44 -23.42 -38.78
N ASN A 361 -9.63 -23.19 -40.09
CA ASN A 361 -10.60 -22.21 -40.61
C ASN A 361 -12.02 -22.74 -40.37
N ILE A 362 -12.56 -22.46 -39.19
CA ILE A 362 -13.99 -22.60 -38.93
C ILE A 362 -14.67 -21.36 -39.49
N VAL A 363 -15.63 -21.56 -40.37
CA VAL A 363 -16.35 -20.49 -41.05
C VAL A 363 -17.82 -20.57 -40.71
N LYS A 364 -18.45 -19.41 -40.53
CA LYS A 364 -19.90 -19.31 -40.45
C LYS A 364 -20.46 -19.65 -41.84
N LYS A 365 -21.27 -20.70 -41.92
CA LYS A 365 -22.04 -21.03 -43.12
C LYS A 365 -23.00 -19.86 -43.39
N ILE A 366 -22.62 -19.01 -44.34
CA ILE A 366 -23.54 -18.04 -44.92
C ILE A 366 -24.60 -18.87 -45.65
N GLY A 367 -25.86 -18.72 -45.26
CA GLY A 367 -26.93 -19.68 -45.55
C GLY A 367 -27.01 -20.13 -47.01
N GLU A 368 -27.12 -21.44 -47.21
CA GLU A 368 -28.04 -21.96 -48.22
C GLU A 368 -29.40 -22.12 -47.52
N ALA A 369 -30.34 -21.29 -47.96
CA ALA A 369 -31.81 -21.27 -47.78
C ALA A 369 -32.42 -21.86 -46.49
#